data_AF-A0A9E5UU04-F1
#
_entry.id   AF-A0A9E5UU04-F1
#
_cell.length_a   1.000
_cell.length_b   1.000
_cell.length_c   1.000
_cell.angle_alpha   90.00
_cell.angle_beta   90.00
_cell.angle_gamma   90.00
#
_symmetry.space_group_name_H-M   'P 1'
#
loop_
_entity.id
_entity.type
_entity.pdbx_description
1 polymer ?
#
loop_
_entity_poly.entity_id
_entity_poly.type
_entity_poly.pdbx_seq_one_letter_code
_entity_poly.pdbx_strand_id
1 'polypeptide(L)'
;MLGAWFVLWAAWQQPIPQGRRWLDVYLIGWVGALLGARLGYVLLHTTDYLNDPAQALNFWYGELSWPGAILGGAVASWLAAQRWRVPWRA
;
A
#
# COMPACT_ATOMS: atom_id res chain seq x y z
N MET A 1 5.12 -1.07 39.95
CA MET A 1 4.43 -1.67 38.78
C MET A 1 3.73 -0.62 37.91
N LEU A 2 3.12 0.44 38.47
CA LEU A 2 2.49 1.52 37.68
C LEU A 2 3.47 2.40 36.87
N GLY A 3 4.71 2.57 37.34
CA GLY A 3 5.72 3.36 36.62
C GLY A 3 6.10 2.80 35.24
N ALA A 4 6.17 1.46 35.10
CA ALA A 4 6.46 0.82 33.82
C ALA A 4 5.32 1.04 32.81
N TRP A 5 4.07 1.03 33.28
CA TRP A 5 2.91 1.32 32.45
C TRP A 5 2.92 2.75 31.92
N PHE A 6 3.29 3.73 32.77
CA PHE A 6 3.36 5.13 32.37
C PHE A 6 4.50 5.39 31.37
N VAL A 7 5.64 4.71 31.54
CA VAL A 7 6.77 4.79 30.60
C VAL A 7 6.42 4.15 29.26
N LEU A 8 5.72 3.01 29.25
CA LEU A 8 5.25 2.39 28.00
C LEU A 8 4.19 3.25 27.31
N TRP A 9 3.28 3.87 28.07
CA TRP A 9 2.27 4.77 27.54
C TRP A 9 2.88 6.07 26.98
N ALA A 10 3.89 6.63 27.66
CA ALA A 10 4.64 7.79 27.17
C ALA A 10 5.51 7.44 25.94
N ALA A 11 6.10 6.24 25.91
CA ALA A 11 6.80 5.72 24.74
C ALA A 11 5.85 5.51 23.55
N TRP A 12 4.57 5.21 23.81
CA TRP A 12 3.56 5.06 22.77
C TRP A 12 3.04 6.40 22.23
N GLN A 13 3.22 7.49 22.97
CA GLN A 13 2.92 8.86 22.54
C GLN A 13 4.08 9.58 21.86
N GLN A 14 5.24 8.92 21.71
CA GLN A 14 6.35 9.48 20.95
C GLN A 14 5.91 9.71 19.49
N PRO A 15 6.06 10.92 18.95
CA PRO A 15 5.75 11.17 17.54
C PRO A 15 6.61 10.25 16.67
N ILE A 16 5.96 9.55 15.73
CA ILE A 16 6.60 8.61 14.82
C ILE A 16 7.84 9.28 14.17
N PRO A 17 9.06 8.74 14.37
CA PRO A 17 10.29 9.31 13.82
C PRO A 17 10.16 9.52 12.31
N GLN A 18 10.71 10.62 11.80
CA GLN A 18 10.61 10.97 10.37
C GLN A 18 11.01 9.81 9.44
N GLY A 19 12.06 9.05 9.79
CA GLY A 19 12.48 7.87 9.03
C GLY A 19 11.45 6.74 8.94
N ARG A 20 10.58 6.59 9.95
CA ARG A 20 9.54 5.57 9.97
C ARG A 20 8.37 5.93 9.05
N ARG A 21 8.08 7.23 8.88
CA ARG A 21 7.05 7.70 7.93
C ARG A 21 7.38 7.37 6.48
N TRP A 22 8.66 7.50 6.10
CA TRP A 22 9.11 7.11 4.76
C TRP A 22 8.93 5.61 4.52
N LEU A 23 9.27 4.78 5.52
CA LEU A 23 9.06 3.34 5.46
C LEU A 23 7.57 3.00 5.26
N ASP A 24 6.69 3.67 6.00
CA ASP A 24 5.24 3.47 5.88
C ASP A 24 4.73 3.85 4.48
N VAL A 25 5.20 4.97 3.91
CA VAL A 25 4.87 5.36 2.52
C VAL A 25 5.35 4.30 1.52
N TYR A 26 6.57 3.79 1.67
CA TYR A 26 7.08 2.72 0.81
C TYR A 26 6.27 1.44 0.93
N LEU A 27 5.95 0.99 2.15
CA LEU A 27 5.16 -0.22 2.39
C LEU A 27 3.75 -0.08 1.79
N ILE A 28 3.09 1.05 2.00
CA ILE A 28 1.78 1.34 1.42
C ILE A 28 1.88 1.39 -0.12
N GLY A 29 2.94 1.98 -0.65
CA GLY A 29 3.22 2.03 -2.09
C GLY A 29 3.38 0.63 -2.69
N TRP A 30 4.12 -0.27 -2.05
CA TRP A 30 4.28 -1.67 -2.47
C TRP A 30 2.97 -2.44 -2.46
N VAL A 31 2.16 -2.28 -1.40
CA VAL A 31 0.82 -2.88 -1.31
C VAL A 31 -0.09 -2.34 -2.43
N GLY A 32 -0.06 -1.03 -2.66
CA GLY A 32 -0.82 -0.39 -3.73
C GLY A 32 -0.37 -0.82 -5.12
N ALA A 33 0.93 -1.04 -5.33
CA ALA A 33 1.45 -1.59 -6.58
C ALA A 33 0.97 -3.01 -6.82
N LEU A 34 1.00 -3.88 -5.80
CA LEU A 34 0.50 -5.25 -5.93
C LEU A 34 -1.01 -5.28 -6.25
N LEU A 35 -1.80 -4.49 -5.52
CA LEU A 35 -3.24 -4.37 -5.75
C LEU A 35 -3.56 -3.76 -7.12
N GLY A 36 -2.83 -2.72 -7.51
CA GLY A 36 -2.98 -2.06 -8.82
C GLY A 36 -2.56 -2.96 -9.98
N ALA A 37 -1.53 -3.77 -9.80
CA ALA A 37 -1.11 -4.75 -10.80
C ALA A 37 -2.22 -5.77 -11.06
N ARG A 38 -2.90 -6.20 -9.99
CA ARG A 38 -4.01 -7.15 -10.10
C ARG A 38 -5.24 -6.50 -10.72
N LEU A 39 -5.64 -5.31 -10.25
CA LEU A 39 -6.76 -4.57 -10.82
C LEU A 39 -6.53 -4.20 -12.29
N GLY A 40 -5.32 -3.75 -12.63
CA GLY A 40 -4.93 -3.42 -14.00
C GLY A 40 -4.93 -4.65 -14.91
N TYR A 41 -4.56 -5.82 -14.41
CA TYR A 41 -4.66 -7.06 -15.17
C TYR A 41 -6.12 -7.45 -15.44
N VAL A 42 -6.99 -7.38 -14.43
CA VAL A 42 -8.42 -7.66 -14.54
C VAL A 42 -9.10 -6.71 -15.52
N LEU A 43 -8.78 -5.41 -15.46
CA LEU A 43 -9.32 -4.39 -16.38
C LEU A 43 -8.92 -4.66 -17.84
N LEU A 44 -7.69 -5.10 -18.10
CA LEU A 44 -7.20 -5.39 -19.44
C LEU A 44 -7.75 -6.72 -20.00
N HIS A 45 -7.96 -7.72 -19.15
CA HIS A 45 -8.50 -9.03 -19.53
C HIS A 45 -10.00 -9.15 -19.22
N THR A 46 -10.72 -8.03 -19.11
CA THR A 46 -12.15 -8.00 -18.75
C THR A 46 -12.98 -8.95 -19.62
N THR A 47 -12.65 -9.06 -20.92
CA THR A 47 -13.32 -9.93 -21.89
C THR A 47 -13.21 -11.42 -21.55
N ASP A 48 -12.11 -11.86 -20.96
CA ASP A 48 -11.89 -13.26 -20.56
C ASP A 48 -12.59 -13.60 -19.24
N TYR A 49 -12.76 -12.59 -18.37
CA TYR A 49 -13.40 -12.72 -17.06
C TYR A 49 -14.94 -12.60 -17.08
N LEU A 50 -15.55 -12.29 -18.23
CA LEU A 50 -17.02 -12.17 -18.36
C LEU A 50 -17.75 -13.49 -18.09
N ASN A 51 -17.11 -14.63 -18.35
CA ASN A 51 -17.71 -15.94 -18.12
C ASN A 51 -17.53 -16.46 -16.70
N ASP A 52 -16.53 -15.96 -15.96
CA ASP A 52 -16.22 -16.47 -14.61
C ASP A 52 -15.51 -15.42 -13.73
N PRO A 53 -16.25 -14.43 -13.19
CA PRO A 53 -15.67 -13.30 -12.46
C PRO A 53 -14.99 -13.71 -11.15
N ALA A 54 -15.24 -14.92 -10.64
CA ALA A 54 -14.58 -15.45 -9.46
C ALA A 54 -13.08 -15.70 -9.67
N GLN A 55 -12.65 -15.93 -10.92
CA GLN A 55 -11.23 -16.14 -11.23
C GLN A 55 -10.39 -14.86 -11.08
N ALA A 56 -10.99 -13.67 -11.13
CA ALA A 56 -10.27 -12.41 -10.93
C ALA A 56 -9.60 -12.36 -9.53
N LEU A 57 -10.21 -13.01 -8.53
CA LEU A 57 -9.71 -13.13 -7.16
C LEU A 57 -8.62 -14.19 -6.99
N ASN A 58 -8.38 -15.07 -7.97
CA ASN A 58 -7.31 -16.06 -7.92
C ASN A 58 -5.97 -15.43 -8.30
N PHE A 59 -5.38 -14.68 -7.37
CA PHE A 59 -4.06 -14.04 -7.51
C PHE A 59 -2.90 -15.03 -7.66
N TRP A 60 -3.15 -16.32 -7.49
CA TRP A 60 -2.16 -17.41 -7.53
C TRP A 60 -1.84 -17.92 -8.94
N TYR A 61 -2.78 -17.76 -9.90
CA TYR A 61 -2.67 -18.33 -11.25
C TYR A 61 -2.48 -17.30 -12.37
N GLY A 62 -2.50 -16.00 -12.05
CA GLY A 62 -2.56 -14.95 -13.08
C GLY A 62 -1.31 -14.07 -13.15
N GLU A 63 -0.98 -13.67 -14.37
CA GLU A 63 0.05 -12.69 -14.69
C GLU A 63 -0.26 -11.33 -14.04
N LEU A 64 0.77 -10.58 -13.65
CA LEU A 64 0.63 -9.23 -13.10
C LEU A 64 0.79 -8.19 -14.21
N SER A 65 -0.13 -7.21 -14.27
CA SER A 65 0.01 -6.08 -15.18
C SER A 65 1.03 -5.08 -14.65
N TRP A 66 2.18 -4.97 -15.32
CA TRP A 66 3.21 -3.97 -14.98
C TRP A 66 2.69 -2.52 -15.05
N PRO A 67 1.88 -2.11 -16.06
CA PRO A 67 1.24 -0.79 -16.06
C PRO A 67 0.30 -0.58 -14.85
N GLY A 68 -0.46 -1.60 -14.47
CA GLY A 68 -1.31 -1.57 -13.28
C GLY A 68 -0.50 -1.40 -12.00
N ALA A 69 0.66 -2.06 -11.91
CA ALA A 69 1.56 -1.96 -10.77
C ALA A 69 2.09 -0.54 -10.58
N ILE A 70 2.53 0.09 -11.66
CA ILE A 70 3.04 1.46 -11.65
C ILE A 70 1.95 2.44 -11.24
N LEU A 71 0.77 2.35 -11.87
CA LEU A 71 -0.34 3.25 -11.56
C LEU A 71 -0.81 3.07 -10.10
N GLY A 72 -1.00 1.83 -9.64
CA GLY A 72 -1.44 1.57 -8.27
C GLY A 72 -0.41 1.99 -7.22
N GLY A 73 0.87 1.69 -7.47
CA GLY A 73 1.95 2.08 -6.57
C GLY A 73 2.13 3.60 -6.49
N ALA A 74 2.06 4.29 -7.63
CA ALA A 74 2.14 5.75 -7.68
C ALA A 74 0.99 6.41 -6.91
N VAL A 75 -0.25 5.97 -7.15
CA VAL A 75 -1.44 6.51 -6.47
C VAL A 75 -1.40 6.24 -4.96
N ALA A 76 -1.06 5.02 -4.55
CA ALA A 76 -0.97 4.66 -3.14
C ALA A 76 0.16 5.41 -2.41
N SER A 77 1.32 5.54 -3.04
CA SER A 77 2.44 6.31 -2.49
C SER A 77 2.10 7.79 -2.37
N TRP A 78 1.40 8.35 -3.36
CA TRP A 78 0.95 9.74 -3.34
C TRP A 78 -0.08 10.01 -2.22
N LEU A 79 -1.08 9.13 -2.08
CA LEU A 79 -2.06 9.20 -1.00
C LEU A 79 -1.40 9.05 0.38
N ALA A 80 -0.46 8.12 0.51
CA ALA A 80 0.32 7.96 1.74
C ALA A 80 1.17 9.20 2.04
N ALA A 81 1.87 9.76 1.05
CA ALA A 81 2.64 10.99 1.23
C ALA A 81 1.77 12.16 1.70
N GLN A 82 0.57 12.34 1.12
CA GLN A 82 -0.39 13.34 1.59
C GLN A 82 -0.87 13.07 3.01
N ARG A 83 -1.24 11.82 3.33
CA ARG A 83 -1.82 11.45 4.63
C ARG A 83 -0.85 11.63 5.79
N TRP A 84 0.44 11.41 5.52
CA TRP A 84 1.51 11.46 6.53
C TRP A 84 2.29 12.78 6.50
N ARG A 85 1.89 13.73 5.62
CA ARG A 85 2.51 15.06 5.44
C ARG A 85 4.03 14.97 5.38
N VAL A 86 4.53 14.00 4.63
CA VAL A 86 5.98 13.80 4.51
C VAL A 86 6.53 14.95 3.68
N PRO A 87 7.46 15.78 4.21
CA PRO A 87 8.02 16.88 3.46
C PRO A 87 8.81 16.33 2.26
N TRP A 88 8.50 16.83 1.07
CA TRP A 88 9.14 16.42 -0.20
C TRP A 88 10.61 16.83 -0.30
N ARG A 89 11.12 17.54 0.71
CA ARG A 89 12.51 18.00 0.83
C ARG A 89 13.07 17.40 2.11
N ALA A 90 14.07 16.53 1.94
CA ALA A 90 14.96 16.09 3.02
C ALA A 90 15.72 17.29 3.60
#